data_AF-A0A2T0LKL6-F1
#
_entry.id   AF-A0A2T0LKL6-F1
#
_cell.length_a   1.000
_cell.length_b   1.000
_cell.length_c   1.000
_cell.angle_alpha   90.00
_cell.angle_beta   90.00
_cell.angle_gamma   90.00
#
_symmetry.space_group_name_H-M   'P 1'
#
loop_
_entity.id
_entity.type
_entity.pdbx_description
1 polymer ?
#
loop_
_entity_poly.entity_id
_entity_poly.type
_entity_poly.pdbx_seq_one_letter_code
_entity_poly.pdbx_strand_id
1 'polypeptide(L)'
;MVPIASGTTIRFTEAPAVVCGECGYRTARVAELTDESGHTTGSAVVCLPCRERERILLGARSSRSTRPAPVPRPRRPHPLR
;
A
#
# COMPACT_ATOMS: atom_id res chain seq x y z
N MET A 1 -9.15 -13.61 -24.79
CA MET A 1 -9.13 -14.51 -23.63
C MET A 1 -7.77 -14.38 -22.99
N VAL A 2 -7.67 -13.71 -21.84
CA VAL A 2 -6.41 -13.62 -21.09
C VAL A 2 -6.27 -14.93 -20.32
N PRO A 3 -5.19 -15.71 -20.49
CA PRO A 3 -4.98 -16.89 -19.67
C PRO A 3 -4.81 -16.40 -18.24
N ILE A 4 -5.81 -16.63 -17.40
CA ILE A 4 -5.67 -16.47 -15.96
C ILE A 4 -4.76 -17.63 -15.57
N ALA A 5 -3.48 -17.34 -15.28
CA ALA A 5 -2.53 -18.33 -14.82
C ALA A 5 -3.03 -18.87 -13.47
N SER A 6 -3.67 -20.05 -13.49
CA SER A 6 -4.52 -20.54 -12.41
C SER A 6 -3.79 -21.23 -11.26
N GLY A 7 -2.53 -20.94 -10.98
CA GLY A 7 -1.89 -21.60 -9.84
C GLY A 7 -0.59 -21.03 -9.31
N THR A 8 -0.46 -19.71 -9.25
CA THR A 8 0.54 -19.12 -8.35
C THR A 8 -0.01 -19.08 -6.92
N THR A 9 0.58 -19.87 -6.02
CA THR A 9 0.23 -19.88 -4.60
C THR A 9 1.07 -18.84 -3.86
N ILE A 10 0.44 -18.04 -3.00
CA ILE A 10 1.14 -17.08 -2.14
C ILE A 10 1.18 -17.63 -0.71
N ARG A 11 2.38 -17.79 -0.15
CA ARG A 11 2.57 -18.21 1.24
C ARG A 11 3.14 -17.07 2.08
N PHE A 12 2.59 -16.86 3.27
CA PHE A 12 3.08 -15.84 4.19
C PHE A 12 3.82 -16.48 5.36
N THR A 13 5.04 -16.02 5.62
CA THR A 13 5.84 -16.40 6.79
C THR A 13 6.10 -15.16 7.66
N GLU A 14 6.18 -15.35 8.97
CA GLU A 14 6.48 -14.26 9.90
C GLU A 14 7.97 -13.87 9.86
N ALA A 15 8.25 -12.57 9.85
CA ALA A 15 9.59 -12.02 9.83
C ALA A 15 9.77 -10.98 10.96
N PRO A 16 9.85 -11.43 12.23
CA PRO A 16 9.89 -10.55 13.41
C PRO A 16 11.17 -9.69 13.51
N ALA A 17 12.22 -10.05 12.77
CA ALA A 17 13.46 -9.28 12.71
C ALA A 17 13.41 -8.12 11.70
N VAL A 18 12.38 -8.06 10.86
CA VAL A 18 12.24 -7.01 9.85
C VAL A 18 11.35 -5.89 10.40
N VAL A 19 11.96 -4.72 10.55
CA VAL A 19 11.27 -3.51 11.02
C VAL A 19 10.82 -2.70 9.82
N CYS A 20 9.55 -2.33 9.79
CA CYS A 20 9.06 -1.44 8.76
C CYS A 20 9.58 -0.01 8.98
N GLY A 21 10.28 0.55 7.99
CA GLY A 21 10.80 1.92 8.05
C GLY A 21 9.73 3.02 8.03
N GLU A 22 8.51 2.73 7.59
CA GLU A 22 7.41 3.71 7.57
C GLU A 22 6.63 3.80 8.88
N CYS A 23 6.37 2.67 9.54
CA CYS A 23 5.51 2.62 10.73
C CYS A 23 6.21 2.11 11.99
N GLY A 24 7.45 1.61 11.89
CA GLY A 24 8.24 1.12 13.02
C GLY A 24 7.81 -0.24 13.59
N TYR A 25 6.78 -0.90 13.04
CA TYR A 25 6.37 -2.22 13.49
C TYR A 25 7.39 -3.29 13.10
N ARG A 26 7.70 -4.17 14.06
CA ARG A 26 8.63 -5.31 13.91
C ARG A 26 7.96 -6.57 13.35
N THR A 27 6.68 -6.51 13.02
CA THR A 27 5.87 -7.67 12.64
C THR A 27 5.63 -7.69 11.13
N ALA A 28 6.70 -7.59 10.33
CA ALA A 28 6.60 -7.80 8.90
C ALA A 28 6.40 -9.30 8.59
N ARG A 29 5.88 -9.59 7.40
CA ARG A 29 5.76 -10.95 6.85
C ARG A 29 6.45 -11.05 5.51
N VAL A 30 7.01 -12.20 5.18
CA VAL A 30 7.49 -12.49 3.83
C VAL A 30 6.36 -13.17 3.07
N ALA A 31 6.06 -12.68 1.87
CA ALA A 31 5.17 -13.29 0.92
C ALA A 31 6.01 -14.03 -0.12
N GLU A 32 5.97 -15.36 -0.10
CA GLU A 32 6.62 -16.21 -1.09
C GLU A 32 5.60 -16.55 -2.20
N LEU A 33 6.00 -16.35 -3.45
CA LEU A 33 5.24 -16.75 -4.62
C LEU A 33 5.78 -18.09 -5.09
N THR A 34 4.90 -19.08 -5.11
CA THR A 34 5.23 -20.43 -5.59
C THR A 34 4.40 -20.71 -6.82
N ASP A 35 5.04 -21.17 -7.89
CA ASP A 35 4.32 -21.65 -9.06
C ASP A 35 3.63 -23.00 -8.82
N GLU A 36 2.89 -23.47 -9.81
CA GLU A 36 2.18 -24.75 -9.77
C GLU A 36 3.10 -25.95 -9.59
N SER A 37 4.38 -25.82 -9.96
CA SER A 37 5.39 -26.87 -9.83
C SER A 37 6.06 -26.86 -8.45
N GLY A 38 5.65 -25.97 -7.55
CA GLY A 38 6.24 -25.85 -6.23
C GLY A 38 7.54 -25.03 -6.20
N HIS A 39 7.92 -24.39 -7.29
CA HIS A 39 9.13 -23.57 -7.34
C HIS A 39 8.82 -22.12 -6.90
N THR A 40 9.66 -21.60 -6.01
CA THR A 40 9.53 -20.23 -5.52
C THR A 40 10.03 -19.25 -6.58
N THR A 41 9.09 -18.57 -7.23
CA THR A 41 9.36 -17.59 -8.29
C THR A 41 9.69 -16.20 -7.76
N GLY A 42 9.34 -15.92 -6.50
CA GLY A 42 9.67 -14.64 -5.88
C GLY A 42 9.36 -14.59 -4.39
N SER A 43 9.95 -13.62 -3.70
CA SER A 43 9.62 -13.29 -2.32
C SER A 43 9.59 -11.78 -2.11
N ALA A 44 8.68 -11.31 -1.24
CA ALA A 44 8.54 -9.90 -0.91
C ALA A 44 8.31 -9.74 0.59
N VAL A 45 9.00 -8.79 1.23
CA VAL A 45 8.71 -8.41 2.61
C VAL A 45 7.57 -7.40 2.62
N VAL A 46 6.47 -7.75 3.28
CA VAL A 46 5.29 -6.90 3.42
C VAL A 46 5.04 -6.53 4.88
N CYS A 47 4.81 -5.24 5.12
CA CYS A 47 4.36 -4.75 6.41
C CYS A 47 2.84 -4.87 6.51
N LEU A 48 2.32 -5.80 7.32
CA LEU A 48 0.87 -5.98 7.48
C LEU A 48 0.17 -4.73 8.03
N PRO A 49 0.69 -4.04 9.07
CA PRO A 49 0.08 -2.80 9.55
C PRO A 49 -0.03 -1.70 8.49
N CYS A 50 1.03 -1.48 7.69
CA CYS A 50 0.98 -0.49 6.60
C CYS A 50 0.01 -0.91 5.50
N ARG A 51 -0.03 -2.20 5.12
CA ARG A 51 -0.92 -2.72 4.08
C ARG A 51 -2.39 -2.55 4.48
N GLU A 52 -2.74 -2.82 5.73
CA GLU A 52 -4.11 -2.61 6.22
C GLU A 52 -4.47 -1.13 6.26
N ARG A 53 -3.55 -0.27 6.71
CA ARG A 53 -3.75 1.19 6.69
C ARG A 53 -3.99 1.70 5.26
N GLU A 54 -3.22 1.23 4.29
CA GLU A 54 -3.40 1.58 2.89
C GLU A 54 -4.75 1.08 2.33
N ARG A 55 -5.17 -0.14 2.68
CA ARG A 55 -6.49 -0.68 2.29
C ARG A 55 -7.64 0.21 2.77
N ILE A 56 -7.58 0.65 4.03
CA ILE A 56 -8.56 1.58 4.62
C ILE A 56 -8.54 2.93 3.89
N LEU A 57 -7.35 3.49 3.63
CA LEU A 57 -7.21 4.76 2.92
C LEU A 57 -7.67 4.69 1.46
N LEU A 58 -7.38 3.60 0.74
CA LEU A 58 -7.83 3.36 -0.63
C LEU A 58 -9.34 3.13 -0.68
N GLY A 59 -9.90 2.36 0.26
CA GLY A 59 -11.35 2.22 0.42
C GLY A 59 -12.04 3.57 0.65
N ALA A 60 -11.40 4.46 1.43
CA ALA A 60 -11.87 5.82 1.66
C ALA A 60 -11.61 6.80 0.50
N ARG A 61 -10.79 6.41 -0.51
CA ARG A 61 -10.54 7.17 -1.74
C ARG A 61 -11.54 6.85 -2.85
N SER A 62 -12.28 5.75 -2.77
CA SER A 62 -13.40 5.47 -3.68
C SER A 62 -14.53 6.50 -3.57
N SER A 63 -14.56 7.32 -2.51
CA SER A 63 -15.48 8.45 -2.33
C SER A 63 -14.83 9.84 -2.45
N ARG A 64 -13.52 9.92 -2.73
CA ARG A 64 -12.78 11.19 -2.83
C ARG A 64 -11.92 11.25 -4.09
N SER A 65 -12.60 11.28 -5.24
CA SER A 65 -12.09 11.95 -6.45
C SER A 65 -12.40 13.46 -6.42
N THR A 66 -12.63 14.07 -5.27
CA THR A 66 -12.54 15.51 -5.13
C THR A 66 -11.11 15.86 -4.78
N ARG A 67 -10.28 16.13 -5.80
CA ARG A 67 -9.16 17.05 -5.58
C ARG A 67 -9.78 18.28 -4.90
N PRO A 68 -9.38 18.67 -3.68
CA PRO A 68 -9.88 19.91 -3.12
C PRO A 68 -9.54 21.01 -4.13
N ALA A 69 -10.55 21.78 -4.54
CA ALA A 69 -10.34 22.91 -5.43
C ALA A 69 -9.22 23.79 -4.82
N PRO A 70 -8.28 24.29 -5.62
CA PRO A 70 -7.26 25.19 -5.11
C PRO A 70 -7.96 26.35 -4.41
N VAL A 71 -7.74 26.49 -3.10
CA VAL A 71 -8.38 27.53 -2.30
C VAL A 71 -7.86 28.88 -2.82
N PRO A 72 -8.71 29.79 -3.30
CA PRO A 72 -8.24 31.10 -3.72
C PRO A 72 -7.66 31.81 -2.49
N ARG A 73 -6.37 32.14 -2.54
CA ARG A 73 -5.75 32.93 -1.49
C ARG A 73 -6.43 34.30 -1.47
N PRO A 74 -6.94 34.76 -0.32
CA PRO A 74 -7.50 36.11 -0.24
C PRO A 74 -6.38 37.09 -0.57
N ARG A 75 -6.60 37.92 -1.61
CA ARG A 75 -5.72 39.06 -1.88
C ARG A 75 -5.89 40.02 -0.70
N ARG A 76 -4.83 40.18 0.10
CA ARG A 76 -4.80 41.22 1.13
C ARG A 76 -5.04 42.57 0.44
N PRO A 77 -6.03 43.37 0.86
CA PRO A 77 -6.15 44.72 0.34
C PRO A 77 -4.89 45.49 0.75
N HIS A 78 -4.26 46.11 -0.23
CA HIS A 78 -3.17 47.05 0.00
C HIS A 78 -3.78 48.30 0.66
N PRO A 79 -3.23 48.83 1.76
CA PRO A 79 -3.74 50.04 2.36
C PRO A 79 -3.62 51.18 1.33
N LEU A 80 -4.75 51.84 1.05
CA LEU A 80 -4.81 53.09 0.30
C LEU A 80 -4.03 54.14 1.12
N ARG A 81 -3.05 54.76 0.48
CA ARG A 81 -2.25 55.85 1.03
C ARG A 81 -2.51 57.10 0.20
#